data_AF-A0A8T7CRF2-F1
#
_entry.id   AF-A0A8T7CRF2-F1
#
_cell.length_a   1.000
_cell.length_b   1.000
_cell.length_c   1.000
_cell.angle_alpha   90.00
_cell.angle_beta   90.00
_cell.angle_gamma   90.00
#
_symmetry.space_group_name_H-M   'P 1'
#
loop_
_entity.id
_entity.type
_entity.pdbx_description
1 polymer ?
#
loop_
_entity_poly.entity_id
_entity_poly.type
_entity_poly.pdbx_seq_one_letter_code
_entity_poly.pdbx_strand_id
1 'polypeptide(L)'
;MVAVGFKAGRRQAGFSFIEMLIATVILMAALGPAIGALQSARLAAETHSLATDLHYRVLARSEDVLAESFESLLQAAATAGGKSVPTSYSDPAATPDRIVVYLSVYDISNNDNDGKLFTMIDPNLDGDNNLFTGKQAELAVLWVRVEIPGTTHFIETLTNK
;
A
#
# COMPACT_ATOMS: atom_id res chain seq x y z
N MET A 1 1.01 -59.30 70.19
CA MET A 1 1.64 -58.97 68.89
C MET A 1 0.73 -57.96 68.21
N VAL A 2 1.20 -56.71 68.07
CA VAL A 2 0.41 -55.56 67.60
C VAL A 2 0.55 -55.46 66.08
N ALA A 3 -0.56 -55.42 65.34
CA ALA A 3 -0.55 -55.18 63.90
C ALA A 3 -0.88 -53.71 63.60
N VAL A 4 0.09 -53.06 62.96
CA VAL A 4 0.13 -51.66 62.56
C VAL A 4 -0.90 -51.37 61.47
N GLY A 5 -1.65 -50.27 61.62
CA GLY A 5 -2.61 -49.79 60.65
C GLY A 5 -1.96 -49.15 59.42
N PHE A 6 -2.54 -49.40 58.24
CA PHE A 6 -2.35 -48.56 57.06
C PHE A 6 -3.58 -47.66 56.92
N LYS A 7 -3.36 -46.35 57.10
CA LYS A 7 -4.38 -45.31 56.87
C LYS A 7 -4.63 -45.19 55.37
N ALA A 8 -5.85 -45.50 54.93
CA ALA A 8 -6.33 -45.20 53.59
C ALA A 8 -6.28 -43.68 53.33
N GLY A 9 -5.86 -43.31 52.12
CA GLY A 9 -5.65 -41.92 51.71
C GLY A 9 -6.92 -41.07 51.82
N ARG A 10 -6.76 -39.84 52.33
CA ARG A 10 -7.77 -38.79 52.18
C ARG A 10 -7.47 -38.00 50.92
N ARG A 11 -8.26 -38.22 49.87
CA ARG A 11 -8.45 -37.21 48.81
C ARG A 11 -9.27 -36.07 49.41
N GLN A 12 -8.67 -34.92 49.64
CA GLN A 12 -9.42 -33.71 50.03
C GLN A 12 -10.15 -33.17 48.80
N ALA A 13 -11.42 -33.52 48.65
CA ALA A 13 -12.34 -33.00 47.64
C ALA A 13 -13.28 -31.96 48.26
N GLY A 14 -12.74 -30.85 48.75
CA GLY A 14 -13.47 -29.88 49.59
C GLY A 14 -13.50 -28.42 49.14
N PHE A 15 -12.74 -28.03 48.11
CA PHE A 15 -12.62 -26.62 47.68
C PHE A 15 -13.41 -26.24 46.41
N SER A 16 -14.05 -27.21 45.74
CA SER A 16 -14.61 -27.04 44.39
C SER A 16 -15.74 -26.01 44.26
N PHE A 17 -16.61 -25.84 45.26
CA PHE A 17 -17.79 -24.96 45.13
C PHE A 17 -17.43 -23.47 45.21
N ILE A 18 -16.58 -23.09 46.18
CA ILE A 18 -16.12 -21.70 46.34
C ILE A 18 -15.26 -21.30 45.13
N GLU A 19 -14.39 -22.19 44.67
CA GLU A 19 -13.56 -21.96 43.49
C GLU A 19 -14.41 -21.77 42.22
N MET A 20 -15.47 -22.56 42.05
CA MET A 20 -16.41 -22.40 40.93
C MET A 20 -17.18 -21.08 41.00
N LEU A 21 -17.60 -20.65 42.19
CA LEU A 21 -18.26 -19.35 42.39
C LEU A 21 -17.33 -18.19 42.05
N ILE A 22 -16.10 -18.22 42.55
CA ILE A 22 -15.08 -17.19 42.28
C ILE A 22 -14.75 -17.16 40.78
N ALA A 23 -14.54 -18.32 40.15
CA ALA A 23 -14.28 -18.41 38.72
C ALA A 23 -15.43 -17.81 37.89
N THR A 24 -16.68 -18.06 38.29
CA THR A 24 -17.86 -17.51 37.60
C THR A 24 -17.93 -16.00 37.73
N VAL A 25 -17.67 -15.44 38.91
CA VAL A 25 -17.66 -13.98 39.13
C VAL A 25 -16.54 -13.32 38.32
N ILE A 26 -15.34 -13.92 38.29
CA ILE A 26 -14.22 -13.42 37.48
C ILE A 26 -14.58 -13.46 35.99
N LEU A 27 -15.21 -14.54 35.52
CA LEU A 27 -15.61 -14.70 34.13
C LEU A 27 -16.67 -13.67 33.72
N MET A 28 -17.65 -13.39 34.58
CA MET A 28 -18.63 -12.32 34.35
C MET A 28 -17.96 -10.94 34.31
N ALA A 29 -17.03 -10.66 35.22
CA ALA A 29 -16.31 -9.39 35.26
C ALA A 29 -15.41 -9.20 34.01
N ALA A 30 -14.83 -10.27 33.49
CA ALA A 30 -13.96 -10.24 32.30
C ALA A 30 -14.73 -10.17 30.97
N LEU A 31 -16.00 -10.60 30.93
CA LEU A 31 -16.74 -10.76 29.68
C LEU A 31 -16.97 -9.43 28.94
N GLY A 32 -17.33 -8.37 29.67
CA GLY A 32 -17.61 -7.05 29.09
C GLY A 32 -16.40 -6.47 28.35
N PRO A 33 -15.24 -6.31 29.04
CA PRO A 33 -14.00 -5.88 28.40
C PRO A 33 -13.54 -6.79 27.26
N ALA A 34 -13.72 -8.12 27.39
CA ALA A 34 -13.34 -9.08 26.35
C ALA A 34 -14.15 -8.88 25.05
N ILE A 35 -15.46 -8.66 25.14
CA ILE A 35 -16.30 -8.40 23.96
C ILE A 35 -15.91 -7.07 23.29
N GLY A 36 -15.68 -6.02 24.08
CA GLY A 36 -15.23 -4.73 23.56
C GLY A 36 -13.87 -4.80 22.85
N ALA A 37 -12.93 -5.57 23.42
CA ALA A 37 -11.63 -5.83 22.80
C ALA A 37 -11.77 -6.64 21.51
N LEU A 38 -12.63 -7.66 21.46
CA LEU A 38 -12.91 -8.47 20.26
C LEU A 38 -13.48 -7.63 19.12
N GLN A 39 -14.44 -6.74 19.40
CA GLN A 39 -15.02 -5.85 18.39
C GLN A 39 -13.97 -4.89 17.84
N SER A 40 -13.16 -4.30 18.73
CA SER A 40 -12.08 -3.39 18.35
C SER A 40 -11.02 -4.11 17.49
N ALA A 41 -10.63 -5.33 17.89
CA ALA A 41 -9.70 -6.15 17.15
C ALA A 41 -10.24 -6.53 15.76
N ARG A 42 -11.54 -6.82 15.63
CA ARG A 42 -12.17 -7.10 14.35
C ARG A 42 -12.13 -5.89 13.41
N LEU A 43 -12.51 -4.71 13.89
CA LEU A 43 -12.46 -3.49 13.07
C LEU A 43 -11.02 -3.14 12.65
N ALA A 44 -10.06 -3.31 13.56
CA ALA A 44 -8.65 -3.15 13.24
C ALA A 44 -8.17 -4.17 12.18
N ALA A 45 -8.62 -5.41 12.25
CA ALA A 45 -8.29 -6.43 11.26
C ALA A 45 -8.89 -6.14 9.88
N GLU A 46 -10.17 -5.73 9.82
CA GLU A 46 -10.85 -5.37 8.57
C GLU A 46 -10.17 -4.16 7.89
N THR A 47 -9.88 -3.11 8.65
CA THR A 47 -9.17 -1.92 8.14
C THR A 47 -7.75 -2.24 7.68
N HIS A 48 -7.02 -3.06 8.43
CA HIS A 48 -5.67 -3.49 8.04
C HIS A 48 -5.69 -4.35 6.76
N SER A 49 -6.66 -5.26 6.63
CA SER A 49 -6.84 -6.06 5.42
C SER A 49 -7.08 -5.17 4.20
N LEU A 50 -8.03 -4.24 4.29
CA LEU A 50 -8.34 -3.31 3.19
C LEU A 50 -7.13 -2.45 2.80
N ALA A 51 -6.42 -1.88 3.79
CA ALA A 51 -5.23 -1.07 3.52
C ALA A 51 -4.11 -1.89 2.87
N THR A 52 -3.96 -3.16 3.26
CA THR A 52 -2.98 -4.09 2.70
C THR A 52 -3.34 -4.45 1.26
N ASP A 53 -4.61 -4.74 0.99
CA ASP A 53 -5.10 -5.05 -0.36
C ASP A 53 -4.88 -3.87 -1.32
N LEU A 54 -5.23 -2.65 -0.91
CA LEU A 54 -5.00 -1.45 -1.71
C LEU A 54 -3.51 -1.19 -1.94
N HIS A 55 -2.67 -1.39 -0.92
CA HIS A 55 -1.22 -1.23 -1.06
C HIS A 55 -0.64 -2.21 -2.09
N TYR A 56 -0.98 -3.50 -1.99
CA TYR A 56 -0.47 -4.50 -2.94
C TYR A 56 -1.03 -4.32 -4.35
N ARG A 57 -2.25 -3.79 -4.51
CA ARG A 57 -2.78 -3.43 -5.83
C ARG A 57 -1.97 -2.31 -6.51
N VAL A 58 -1.65 -1.25 -5.76
CA VAL A 58 -0.81 -0.16 -6.28
C VAL A 58 0.61 -0.67 -6.58
N LEU A 59 1.17 -1.52 -5.71
CA LEU A 59 2.47 -2.15 -5.91
C LEU A 59 2.50 -2.99 -7.19
N ALA A 60 1.56 -3.92 -7.34
CA ALA A 60 1.47 -4.76 -8.54
C ALA A 60 1.35 -3.93 -9.81
N ARG A 61 0.51 -2.89 -9.82
CA ARG A 61 0.40 -2.00 -10.99
C ARG A 61 1.70 -1.24 -11.24
N SER A 62 2.41 -0.80 -10.19
CA SER A 62 3.70 -0.13 -10.36
C SER A 62 4.76 -1.07 -10.95
N GLU A 63 4.78 -2.33 -10.54
CA GLU A 63 5.68 -3.34 -11.09
C GLU A 63 5.34 -3.65 -12.55
N ASP A 64 4.05 -3.78 -12.89
CA ASP A 64 3.58 -3.94 -14.28
C ASP A 64 4.04 -2.78 -15.16
N VAL A 65 3.85 -1.53 -14.71
CA VAL A 65 4.23 -0.34 -15.47
C VAL A 65 5.75 -0.23 -15.60
N LEU A 66 6.51 -0.56 -14.56
CA LEU A 66 7.98 -0.52 -14.59
C LEU A 66 8.59 -1.68 -15.39
N ALA A 67 7.83 -2.73 -15.66
CA ALA A 67 8.24 -3.83 -16.53
C ALA A 67 8.11 -3.49 -18.03
N GLU A 68 7.34 -2.45 -18.38
CA GLU A 68 7.21 -1.97 -19.75
C GLU A 68 8.51 -1.36 -20.27
N SER A 69 8.67 -1.37 -21.60
CA SER A 69 9.83 -0.73 -22.21
C SER A 69 9.81 0.78 -21.99
N PHE A 70 10.99 1.38 -21.80
CA PHE A 70 11.13 2.82 -21.62
C PHE A 70 10.48 3.62 -22.76
N GLU A 71 10.64 3.16 -24.01
CA GLU A 71 10.07 3.80 -25.20
C GLU A 71 8.53 3.79 -25.17
N SER A 72 7.91 2.69 -24.71
CA SER A 72 6.45 2.60 -24.55
C SER A 72 5.94 3.55 -23.46
N LEU A 73 6.67 3.68 -22.35
CA LEU A 73 6.33 4.60 -21.26
C LEU A 73 6.48 6.07 -21.72
N LEU A 74 7.52 6.37 -22.47
CA LEU A 74 7.75 7.70 -23.04
C LEU A 74 6.62 8.11 -24.00
N GLN A 75 6.19 7.20 -24.87
CA GLN A 75 5.08 7.45 -25.79
C GLN A 75 3.75 7.68 -25.05
N ALA A 76 3.50 6.93 -23.97
CA ALA A 76 2.32 7.13 -23.14
C ALA A 76 2.35 8.47 -22.40
N ALA A 77 3.52 8.88 -21.90
CA ALA A 77 3.74 10.20 -21.30
C ALA A 77 3.51 11.32 -22.33
N ALA A 78 4.01 11.15 -23.56
CA ALA A 78 3.79 12.08 -24.67
C ALA A 78 2.31 12.26 -25.00
N THR A 79 1.57 11.15 -25.01
CA THR A 79 0.13 11.16 -25.29
C THR A 79 -0.66 11.85 -24.17
N ALA A 80 -0.27 11.66 -22.91
CA ALA A 80 -0.90 12.32 -21.77
C ALA A 80 -0.58 13.81 -21.68
N GLY A 81 0.64 14.21 -22.08
CA GLY A 81 1.04 15.62 -22.18
C GLY A 81 1.36 16.29 -20.85
N GLY A 82 1.45 15.56 -19.73
CA GLY A 82 1.95 16.10 -18.47
C GLY A 82 1.59 15.29 -17.21
N LYS A 83 2.25 15.64 -16.09
CA LYS A 83 2.18 14.94 -14.80
C LYS A 83 0.81 14.83 -14.13
N SER A 84 -0.16 15.65 -14.53
CA SER A 84 -1.51 15.69 -13.95
C SER A 84 -2.56 15.02 -14.83
N VAL A 85 -2.15 14.46 -15.97
CA VAL A 85 -3.05 13.79 -16.91
C VAL A 85 -2.86 12.28 -16.81
N PRO A 86 -3.93 11.50 -16.57
CA PRO A 86 -3.86 10.05 -16.56
C PRO A 86 -3.38 9.49 -17.90
N THR A 87 -2.51 8.49 -17.84
CA THR A 87 -2.01 7.77 -19.01
C THR A 87 -2.91 6.59 -19.38
N SER A 88 -2.62 5.95 -20.52
CA SER A 88 -3.28 4.73 -20.99
C SER A 88 -3.13 3.52 -20.04
N TYR A 89 -2.17 3.56 -19.10
CA TYR A 89 -1.99 2.52 -18.08
C TYR A 89 -2.96 2.65 -16.89
N SER A 90 -3.76 3.71 -16.86
CA SER A 90 -4.79 3.89 -15.84
C SER A 90 -5.99 2.98 -16.12
N ASP A 91 -6.66 2.47 -15.08
CA ASP A 91 -7.90 1.72 -15.29
C ASP A 91 -8.99 2.64 -15.89
N PRO A 92 -10.12 2.11 -16.40
CA PRO A 92 -11.24 2.93 -16.82
C PRO A 92 -11.84 3.78 -15.69
N ALA A 93 -12.39 4.96 -16.03
CA ALA A 93 -12.94 5.91 -15.05
C ALA A 93 -14.09 5.35 -14.19
N ALA A 94 -14.79 4.32 -14.67
CA ALA A 94 -15.92 3.69 -13.97
C ALA A 94 -15.50 2.56 -13.00
N THR A 95 -14.22 2.21 -12.93
CA THR A 95 -13.72 1.12 -12.08
C THR A 95 -13.73 1.55 -10.60
N PRO A 96 -14.34 0.77 -9.68
CA PRO A 96 -14.19 0.99 -8.25
C PRO A 96 -12.72 0.88 -7.82
N ASP A 97 -12.26 1.77 -6.93
CA ASP A 97 -10.86 1.85 -6.51
C ASP A 97 -9.90 1.84 -7.71
N ARG A 98 -10.25 2.63 -8.73
CA ARG A 98 -9.49 2.80 -9.96
C ARG A 98 -8.05 3.17 -9.63
N ILE A 99 -7.12 2.43 -10.22
CA ILE A 99 -5.72 2.81 -10.22
C ILE A 99 -5.48 3.80 -11.36
N VAL A 100 -4.84 4.90 -11.05
CA VAL A 100 -4.47 5.95 -12.00
C VAL A 100 -2.96 6.02 -12.08
N VAL A 101 -2.45 6.00 -13.31
CA VAL A 101 -1.02 6.05 -13.61
C VAL A 101 -0.72 7.36 -14.33
N TYR A 102 0.15 8.15 -13.75
CA TYR A 102 0.68 9.38 -14.35
C TYR A 102 2.12 9.16 -14.76
N LEU A 103 2.45 9.62 -15.96
CA LEU A 103 3.81 9.62 -16.50
C LEU A 103 4.15 11.02 -16.97
N SER A 104 5.37 11.46 -16.70
CA SER A 104 5.88 12.74 -17.20
C SER A 104 7.39 12.65 -17.37
N VAL A 105 7.91 13.38 -18.33
CA VAL A 105 9.35 13.65 -18.41
C VAL A 105 9.78 14.40 -17.15
N TYR A 106 10.97 14.07 -16.65
CA TYR A 106 11.53 14.64 -15.43
C TYR A 106 12.84 15.36 -15.73
N ASP A 107 12.86 16.69 -15.60
CA ASP A 107 14.05 17.50 -15.84
C ASP A 107 14.96 17.53 -14.60
N ILE A 108 15.82 16.53 -14.48
CA ILE A 108 16.80 16.44 -13.39
C ILE A 108 17.98 17.40 -13.57
N SER A 109 18.30 17.76 -14.83
CA SER A 109 19.46 18.56 -15.20
C SER A 109 19.17 20.06 -15.28
N ASN A 110 17.90 20.46 -15.18
CA ASN A 110 17.45 21.85 -15.37
C ASN A 110 17.96 22.42 -16.70
N ASN A 111 17.82 21.64 -17.78
CA ASN A 111 18.50 21.92 -19.05
C ASN A 111 17.99 23.23 -19.69
N ASP A 112 16.73 23.57 -19.45
CA ASP A 112 16.09 24.81 -19.90
C ASP A 112 16.30 26.00 -18.94
N ASN A 113 17.02 25.78 -17.83
CA ASN A 113 17.32 26.75 -16.77
C ASN A 113 16.09 27.40 -16.12
N ASP A 114 14.90 26.77 -16.18
CA ASP A 114 13.68 27.37 -15.66
C ASP A 114 13.39 27.02 -14.18
N GLY A 115 14.17 26.08 -13.62
CA GLY A 115 14.11 25.61 -12.24
C GLY A 115 12.96 24.66 -11.94
N LYS A 116 12.25 24.15 -12.95
CA LYS A 116 11.04 23.35 -12.78
C LYS A 116 11.22 21.94 -13.35
N LEU A 117 11.03 20.96 -12.48
CA LEU A 117 11.26 19.53 -12.75
C LEU A 117 10.34 18.87 -13.79
N PHE A 118 9.27 19.55 -14.22
CA PHE A 118 8.22 18.97 -15.07
C PHE A 118 7.90 19.85 -16.28
N THR A 119 8.77 20.81 -16.57
CA THR A 119 8.75 21.57 -17.80
C THR A 119 10.09 21.34 -18.46
N MET A 120 10.03 21.01 -19.73
CA MET A 120 11.15 21.09 -20.65
C MET A 120 10.63 21.87 -21.84
N ILE A 121 11.51 22.57 -22.53
CA ILE A 121 11.21 23.21 -23.81
C ILE A 121 12.27 22.67 -24.77
N ASP A 122 11.86 21.81 -25.70
CA ASP A 122 12.70 21.33 -26.81
C ASP A 122 14.07 20.77 -26.36
N PRO A 123 14.12 19.56 -25.76
CA PRO A 123 15.32 19.02 -25.13
C PRO A 123 16.47 18.82 -26.12
N ASN A 124 16.17 18.54 -27.40
CA ASN A 124 17.15 18.35 -28.47
C ASN A 124 17.46 19.62 -29.28
N LEU A 125 16.85 20.76 -28.94
CA LEU A 125 17.05 22.07 -29.55
C LEU A 125 16.93 22.06 -31.08
N ASP A 126 16.04 21.24 -31.64
CA ASP A 126 15.88 21.12 -33.09
C ASP A 126 14.87 22.14 -33.68
N GLY A 127 14.18 22.89 -32.80
CA GLY A 127 13.30 23.99 -33.16
C GLY A 127 11.87 23.59 -33.45
N ASP A 128 11.49 22.33 -33.22
CA ASP A 128 10.10 21.86 -33.37
C ASP A 128 9.25 22.02 -32.09
N ASN A 129 9.87 22.46 -30.97
CA ASN A 129 9.25 22.59 -29.65
C ASN A 129 8.62 21.28 -29.14
N ASN A 130 9.06 20.13 -29.63
CA ASN A 130 8.53 18.84 -29.24
C ASN A 130 9.45 18.17 -28.23
N LEU A 131 8.87 17.91 -27.07
CA LEU A 131 9.55 17.30 -25.93
C LEU A 131 9.96 15.85 -26.15
N PHE A 132 9.47 15.22 -27.22
CA PHE A 132 9.57 13.78 -27.44
C PHE A 132 10.31 13.42 -28.75
N THR A 133 10.91 14.41 -29.41
CA THR A 133 11.76 14.23 -30.60
C THR A 133 13.24 14.40 -30.25
N GLY A 134 14.11 13.83 -31.08
CA GLY A 134 15.56 13.86 -30.88
C GLY A 134 16.17 12.59 -30.26
N LYS A 135 17.36 12.23 -30.74
CA LYS A 135 18.19 11.16 -30.15
C LYS A 135 19.14 11.80 -29.15
N GLN A 136 18.76 11.96 -27.90
CA GLN A 136 19.74 12.36 -26.89
C GLN A 136 19.32 11.94 -25.48
N ALA A 137 20.33 11.76 -24.63
CA ALA A 137 20.25 11.28 -23.26
C ALA A 137 19.43 12.17 -22.30
N GLU A 138 18.73 13.20 -22.79
CA GLU A 138 17.97 14.16 -21.98
C GLU A 138 16.54 13.69 -21.67
N LEU A 139 15.97 12.79 -22.48
CA LEU A 139 14.71 12.09 -22.18
C LEU A 139 14.96 10.83 -21.34
N ALA A 140 16.10 10.71 -20.65
CA ALA A 140 16.50 9.47 -20.00
C ALA A 140 15.78 9.20 -18.68
N VAL A 141 14.96 10.11 -18.15
CA VAL A 141 14.27 9.91 -16.88
C VAL A 141 12.79 10.23 -17.02
N LEU A 142 11.96 9.25 -16.67
CA LEU A 142 10.52 9.39 -16.54
C LEU A 142 10.12 9.34 -15.07
N TRP A 143 9.29 10.30 -14.69
CA TRP A 143 8.56 10.26 -13.45
C TRP A 143 7.31 9.39 -13.61
N VAL A 144 7.14 8.45 -12.69
CA VAL A 144 6.02 7.50 -12.66
C VAL A 144 5.32 7.64 -11.32
N ARG A 145 4.01 7.86 -11.36
CA ARG A 145 3.16 7.80 -10.17
C ARG A 145 1.96 6.92 -10.41
N VAL A 146 1.78 5.94 -9.54
CA VAL A 146 0.63 5.04 -9.51
C VAL A 146 -0.13 5.32 -8.22
N GLU A 147 -1.40 5.67 -8.32
CA GLU A 147 -2.22 5.99 -7.14
C GLU A 147 -3.64 5.47 -7.25
N ILE A 148 -4.31 5.35 -6.11
CA ILE A 148 -5.77 5.24 -6.04
C ILE A 148 -6.30 6.60 -5.58
N PRO A 149 -6.96 7.37 -6.47
CA PRO A 149 -7.44 8.72 -6.15
C PRO A 149 -8.34 8.74 -4.91
N GLY A 150 -8.16 9.75 -4.06
CA GLY A 150 -8.93 9.90 -2.81
C GLY A 150 -8.43 9.03 -1.66
N THR A 151 -7.32 8.30 -1.83
CA THR A 151 -6.66 7.54 -0.76
C THR A 151 -5.23 8.03 -0.52
N THR A 152 -4.56 7.51 0.50
CA THR A 152 -3.12 7.72 0.74
C THR A 152 -2.24 6.68 0.07
N HIS A 153 -2.80 5.77 -0.73
CA HIS A 153 -2.06 4.70 -1.38
C HIS A 153 -1.55 5.18 -2.75
N PHE A 154 -0.27 5.47 -2.80
CA PHE A 154 0.45 5.77 -4.03
C PHE A 154 1.88 5.23 -3.97
N ILE A 155 2.44 4.97 -5.14
CA ILE A 155 3.87 4.70 -5.35
C ILE A 155 4.35 5.70 -6.39
N GLU A 156 5.47 6.34 -6.08
CA GLU A 156 6.09 7.36 -6.91
C GLU A 156 7.56 7.01 -7.08
N THR A 157 8.03 6.98 -8.32
CA THR A 157 9.40 6.59 -8.64
C THR A 157 9.89 7.26 -9.91
N LEU A 158 11.20 7.17 -10.14
CA LEU A 158 11.85 7.55 -11.38
C LEU A 158 12.33 6.29 -12.09
N THR A 159 12.08 6.20 -13.39
CA THR A 159 12.64 5.15 -14.25
C THR A 159 13.51 5.77 -15.33
N ASN A 160 14.55 5.06 -15.74
CA ASN A 160 15.47 5.50 -16.77
C ASN A 160 15.67 4.44 -17.85
N LYS A 161 16.25 4.88 -18.97
CA LYS A 161 16.62 4.03 -20.10
C LYS A 161 17.76 3.07 -19.76
#